data_AF-A0A929A8E4-F1
#
_entry.id   AF-A0A929A8E4-F1
#
_cell.length_a   1.000
_cell.length_b   1.000
_cell.length_c   1.000
_cell.angle_alpha   90.00
_cell.angle_beta   90.00
_cell.angle_gamma   90.00
#
_symmetry.space_group_name_H-M   'P 1'
#
loop_
_entity.id
_entity.type
_entity.pdbx_description
1 polymer ?
#
loop_
_entity_poly.entity_id
_entity_poly.type
_entity_poly.pdbx_seq_one_letter_code
_entity_poly.pdbx_strand_id
1 'polypeptide(L)'
;MKTKHLYLLLALLGIALPYSQFVPWILHNGLDIELLLQQIVESRIAAFGWLDVIVSAFVLFVLMATEGRDRHIPLLWLPVLGTLTVGVSLGFPLYLYLREQSLEYSS
;
A
#
# COMPACT_ATOMS: atom_id res chain seq x y z
N MET A 1 9.69 -20.65 -1.54
CA MET A 1 10.31 -20.07 -2.76
C MET A 1 9.35 -19.42 -3.77
N LYS A 2 8.08 -19.83 -3.93
CA LYS A 2 7.16 -19.22 -4.95
C LYS A 2 6.41 -17.96 -4.48
N THR A 3 6.10 -17.84 -3.20
CA THR A 3 5.31 -16.75 -2.58
C THR A 3 6.02 -15.39 -2.64
N LYS A 4 7.33 -15.35 -2.40
CA LYS A 4 8.14 -14.12 -2.43
C LYS A 4 8.10 -13.37 -3.77
N HIS A 5 8.20 -14.09 -4.90
CA HIS A 5 8.13 -13.47 -6.23
C HIS A 5 6.73 -12.96 -6.57
N LEU A 6 5.69 -13.68 -6.10
CA LEU A 6 4.30 -13.24 -6.25
C LEU A 6 4.06 -11.94 -5.48
N TYR A 7 4.56 -11.82 -4.25
CA TYR A 7 4.46 -10.58 -3.48
C TYR A 7 5.20 -9.41 -4.13
N LEU A 8 6.39 -9.66 -4.71
CA LEU A 8 7.14 -8.64 -5.45
C LEU A 8 6.38 -8.17 -6.70
N LEU A 9 5.74 -9.08 -7.42
CA LEU A 9 4.95 -8.76 -8.60
C LEU A 9 3.68 -7.98 -8.24
N LEU A 10 3.00 -8.35 -7.14
CA LEU A 10 1.87 -7.61 -6.59
C LEU A 10 2.26 -6.22 -6.09
N ALA A 11 3.43 -6.08 -5.48
CA ALA A 11 4.00 -4.80 -5.07
C ALA A 11 4.28 -3.88 -6.28
N LEU A 12 4.89 -4.42 -7.33
CA LEU A 12 5.14 -3.68 -8.58
C LEU A 12 3.84 -3.24 -9.25
N LEU A 13 2.83 -4.11 -9.31
CA LEU A 13 1.50 -3.76 -9.81
C LEU A 13 0.82 -2.70 -8.94
N GLY A 14 0.98 -2.79 -7.61
CA GLY A 14 0.47 -1.83 -6.65
C GLY A 14 1.08 -0.43 -6.79
N ILE A 15 2.28 -0.30 -7.37
CA ILE A 15 2.87 0.98 -7.74
C ILE A 15 2.39 1.39 -9.13
N ALA A 16 2.53 0.50 -10.11
CA ALA A 16 2.31 0.81 -11.52
C ALA A 16 0.87 1.25 -11.80
N LEU A 17 -0.13 0.59 -11.20
CA LEU A 17 -1.54 0.89 -11.44
C LEU A 17 -1.94 2.30 -10.97
N PRO A 18 -1.77 2.69 -9.69
CA PRO A 18 -2.13 4.03 -9.26
C PRO A 18 -1.30 5.12 -9.94
N TYR A 19 0.01 4.93 -10.11
CA TYR A 19 0.85 5.93 -10.79
C TYR A 19 0.50 6.07 -12.28
N SER A 20 0.04 5.00 -12.95
CA SER A 20 -0.40 5.08 -14.35
C SER A 20 -1.62 5.99 -14.55
N GLN A 21 -2.47 6.13 -13.53
CA GLN A 21 -3.65 6.99 -13.60
C GLN A 21 -3.36 8.38 -13.03
N PHE A 22 -2.54 8.46 -11.98
CA PHE A 22 -2.21 9.70 -11.28
C PHE A 22 -1.27 10.61 -12.08
N VAL A 23 -0.25 10.05 -12.75
CA VAL A 23 0.73 10.85 -13.50
C VAL A 23 0.08 11.59 -14.70
N PRO A 24 -0.71 10.93 -15.57
CA PRO A 24 -1.38 11.64 -16.67
C PRO A 24 -2.36 12.70 -16.19
N TRP A 25 -3.01 12.46 -15.04
CA TRP A 25 -3.93 13.42 -14.43
C TRP A 25 -3.19 14.67 -13.93
N ILE A 26 -2.04 14.51 -13.26
CA ILE A 26 -1.20 15.66 -12.86
C ILE A 26 -0.68 16.40 -14.08
N LEU A 27 -0.26 15.70 -15.13
CA LEU A 27 0.22 16.34 -16.36
C LEU A 27 -0.87 17.16 -17.06
N HIS A 28 -2.13 16.76 -16.96
CA HIS A 28 -3.27 17.50 -17.54
C HIS A 28 -3.82 18.61 -16.64
N ASN A 29 -3.90 18.40 -15.32
CA ASN A 29 -4.60 19.29 -14.40
C ASN A 29 -3.65 20.10 -13.49
N GLY A 30 -2.36 19.79 -13.49
CA GLY A 30 -1.40 20.32 -12.51
C GLY A 30 -1.52 19.65 -11.14
N LEU A 31 -0.75 20.13 -10.16
CA LEU A 31 -0.86 19.72 -8.75
C LEU A 31 -2.02 20.46 -8.06
N ASP A 32 -3.23 20.29 -8.57
CA ASP A 32 -4.42 20.96 -8.05
C ASP A 32 -5.21 20.05 -7.10
N ILE A 33 -4.80 20.05 -5.82
CA ILE A 33 -5.36 19.17 -4.78
C ILE A 33 -6.86 19.43 -4.56
N GLU A 34 -7.30 20.68 -4.73
CA GLU A 34 -8.71 21.06 -4.57
C GLU A 34 -9.58 20.43 -5.67
N LEU A 35 -9.12 20.49 -6.93
CA LEU A 35 -9.79 19.86 -8.06
C LEU A 35 -9.87 18.33 -7.91
N LEU A 36 -8.80 17.72 -7.38
CA LEU A 36 -8.74 16.29 -7.14
C LEU A 36 -9.80 15.86 -6.12
N LEU A 37 -9.91 16.59 -5.01
CA LEU A 37 -10.91 16.32 -3.98
C LEU A 37 -12.33 16.53 -4.50
N GLN A 38 -12.58 17.58 -5.30
CA GLN A 38 -13.88 17.79 -5.93
C GLN A 38 -14.28 16.61 -6.82
N GLN A 39 -13.38 16.12 -7.68
CA GLN A 39 -13.64 14.99 -8.57
C GLN A 39 -13.88 13.67 -7.82
N ILE A 40 -13.18 13.44 -6.70
CA ILE A 40 -13.41 12.26 -5.85
C ILE A 40 -14.80 12.32 -5.22
N VAL A 41 -15.23 13.48 -4.72
CA VAL A 41 -16.51 13.64 -4.02
C VAL A 41 -17.70 13.69 -5.01
N GLU A 42 -17.50 14.19 -6.23
CA GLU A 42 -18.51 14.17 -7.30
C GLU A 42 -18.91 12.73 -7.69
N SER A 43 -17.96 11.80 -7.73
CA SER A 43 -18.22 10.41 -8.07
C SER A 43 -18.30 9.54 -6.83
N ARG A 44 -19.52 9.07 -6.48
CA ARG A 44 -19.74 8.13 -5.37
C ARG A 44 -18.87 6.87 -5.46
N ILE A 45 -18.57 6.41 -6.67
CA ILE A 45 -17.72 5.23 -6.92
C ILE A 45 -16.25 5.57 -6.62
N ALA A 46 -15.78 6.76 -7.01
CA ALA A 46 -14.43 7.22 -6.69
C ALA A 46 -14.26 7.43 -5.18
N ALA A 47 -15.23 8.07 -4.52
CA ALA A 47 -15.25 8.22 -3.07
C ALA A 47 -15.21 6.87 -2.34
N PHE A 48 -15.99 5.88 -2.80
CA PHE A 48 -15.94 4.52 -2.25
C PHE A 48 -14.56 3.89 -2.38
N GLY A 49 -13.93 3.97 -3.56
CA GLY A 49 -12.59 3.42 -3.79
C GLY A 49 -11.52 4.06 -2.88
N TRP A 50 -11.55 5.38 -2.71
CA TRP A 50 -10.62 6.08 -1.82
C TRP A 50 -10.86 5.75 -0.34
N LEU A 51 -12.12 5.67 0.09
CA LEU A 51 -12.46 5.26 1.45
C LEU A 51 -12.01 3.82 1.74
N ASP A 52 -12.20 2.90 0.80
CA ASP A 52 -11.75 1.50 0.92
C ASP A 52 -10.22 1.40 1.03
N VAL A 53 -9.48 2.21 0.27
CA VAL A 53 -8.01 2.32 0.39
C VAL A 53 -7.58 2.85 1.76
N ILE A 54 -8.25 3.88 2.29
CA ILE A 54 -7.96 4.44 3.62
C ILE A 54 -8.23 3.40 4.72
N VAL A 55 -9.38 2.72 4.66
CA VAL A 55 -9.76 1.69 5.64
C VAL A 55 -8.77 0.53 5.56
N SER A 56 -8.42 0.07 4.36
CA SER A 56 -7.44 -0.99 4.16
C SER A 56 -6.05 -0.59 4.70
N ALA A 57 -5.65 0.68 4.56
CA ALA A 57 -4.39 1.19 5.10
C ALA A 57 -4.40 1.19 6.63
N PHE A 58 -5.52 1.58 7.22
CA PHE A 58 -5.69 1.58 8.66
C PHE A 58 -5.64 0.16 9.24
N VAL A 59 -6.36 -0.78 8.63
CA VAL A 59 -6.30 -2.21 8.99
C VAL A 59 -4.87 -2.73 8.89
N LEU A 60 -4.13 -2.33 7.85
CA LEU A 60 -2.73 -2.71 7.67
C LEU A 60 -1.84 -2.19 8.80
N PHE A 61 -1.99 -0.93 9.21
CA PHE A 61 -1.23 -0.36 10.32
C PHE A 61 -1.56 -1.05 11.65
N VAL A 62 -2.83 -1.37 11.89
CA VAL A 62 -3.24 -2.15 13.07
C VAL A 62 -2.59 -3.53 13.05
N LEU A 63 -2.63 -4.23 11.90
CA LEU A 63 -1.99 -5.55 11.73
C LEU A 63 -0.48 -5.48 12.01
N MET A 64 0.21 -4.47 11.47
CA MET A 64 1.64 -4.23 11.73
C MET A 64 1.92 -3.94 13.20
N ALA A 65 1.08 -3.15 13.87
CA ALA A 65 1.23 -2.82 15.28
C ALA A 65 1.02 -4.03 16.19
N THR A 66 0.06 -4.90 15.85
CA THR A 66 -0.26 -6.10 16.63
C THR A 66 0.72 -7.25 16.36
N GLU A 67 0.99 -7.61 15.10
CA GLU A 67 1.88 -8.73 14.78
C GLU A 67 3.37 -8.34 14.87
N GLY A 68 3.70 -7.08 14.60
CA GLY A 68 5.08 -6.59 14.63
C GLY A 68 5.70 -6.60 16.03
N ARG A 69 4.86 -6.44 17.06
CA ARG A 69 5.27 -6.53 18.46
C ARG A 69 5.54 -7.96 18.91
N ASP A 70 4.79 -8.93 18.39
CA ASP A 70 4.86 -10.32 18.83
C ASP A 70 5.92 -11.16 18.08
N ARG A 71 6.27 -10.80 16.83
CA ARG A 71 7.15 -11.63 15.98
C ARG A 71 8.58 -11.10 15.75
N HIS A 72 8.98 -9.99 16.38
CA HIS A 72 10.33 -9.39 16.21
C HIS A 72 10.76 -9.27 14.73
N ILE A 73 9.81 -8.95 13.84
CA ILE A 73 10.10 -8.85 12.40
C ILE A 73 11.02 -7.64 12.20
N PRO A 74 12.27 -7.83 11.72
CA PRO A 74 13.16 -6.71 11.47
C PRO A 74 12.64 -5.90 10.27
N LEU A 75 12.82 -4.57 10.31
CA LEU A 75 12.48 -3.62 9.23
C LEU A 75 10.98 -3.37 8.95
N LEU A 76 10.11 -3.50 9.95
CA LEU A 76 8.68 -3.14 9.85
C LEU A 76 8.39 -1.69 9.40
N TRP A 77 9.38 -0.79 9.50
CA TRP A 77 9.27 0.58 9.02
C TRP A 77 9.20 0.69 7.47
N LEU A 78 9.72 -0.30 6.72
CA LEU A 78 9.63 -0.32 5.25
C LEU A 78 8.19 -0.51 4.74
N PRO A 79 7.42 -1.51 5.20
CA PRO A 79 6.01 -1.67 4.86
C PRO A 79 5.15 -0.47 5.23
N VAL A 80 5.47 0.19 6.35
CA VAL A 80 4.80 1.44 6.78
C VAL A 80 5.05 2.56 5.78
N LEU A 81 6.31 2.78 5.40
CA LEU A 81 6.67 3.74 4.35
C LEU A 81 6.03 3.39 3.00
N GLY A 82 6.00 2.11 2.62
CA GLY A 82 5.34 1.67 1.38
C GLY A 82 3.84 1.95 1.37
N THR A 83 3.18 1.76 2.50
CA THR A 83 1.76 2.11 2.69
C THR A 83 1.51 3.61 2.58
N LEU A 84 2.41 4.42 3.16
CA LEU A 84 2.28 5.88 3.15
C LEU A 84 2.62 6.52 1.80
N THR A 85 3.59 5.97 1.09
CA THR A 85 4.13 6.55 -0.15
C THR A 85 3.41 6.08 -1.41
N VAL A 86 2.87 4.86 -1.38
CA VAL A 86 2.24 4.23 -2.55
C VAL A 86 0.84 3.72 -2.23
N GLY A 87 0.65 3.18 -1.02
CA GLY A 87 -0.63 2.64 -0.56
C GLY A 87 -0.52 1.20 -0.10
N VAL A 88 -1.66 0.68 0.36
CA VAL A 88 -1.82 -0.66 0.94
C VAL A 88 -1.36 -1.76 -0.02
N SER A 89 -1.53 -1.53 -1.32
CA SER A 89 -1.14 -2.49 -2.36
C SER A 89 0.37 -2.75 -2.40
N LEU A 90 1.20 -1.84 -1.90
CA LEU A 90 2.64 -2.05 -1.74
C LEU A 90 2.98 -2.49 -0.31
N GLY A 91 2.38 -1.85 0.69
CA GLY A 91 2.66 -2.11 2.10
C GLY A 91 2.35 -3.55 2.52
N PHE A 92 1.23 -4.10 2.05
CA PHE A 92 0.78 -5.44 2.41
C PHE A 92 1.68 -6.57 1.89
N PRO A 93 2.02 -6.65 0.59
CA PRO A 93 2.94 -7.68 0.11
C PRO A 93 4.36 -7.53 0.71
N LEU A 94 4.83 -6.30 0.95
CA LEU A 94 6.13 -6.07 1.57
C LEU A 94 6.17 -6.56 3.03
N TYR A 95 5.07 -6.37 3.76
CA TYR A 95 4.90 -6.92 5.10
C TYR A 95 4.93 -8.46 5.11
N LEU A 96 4.18 -9.09 4.20
CA LEU A 96 4.16 -10.56 4.08
C LEU A 96 5.54 -11.12 3.72
N TYR A 97 6.30 -10.43 2.87
CA TYR A 97 7.66 -10.82 2.52
C TYR A 97 8.61 -10.83 3.73
N LEU A 98 8.61 -9.76 4.53
CA LEU A 98 9.47 -9.64 5.71
C LEU A 98 9.09 -10.66 6.79
N ARG A 99 7.78 -10.89 6.96
CA ARG A 99 7.29 -11.94 7.87
C ARG A 99 7.79 -13.32 7.46
N GLU A 100 7.72 -13.66 6.17
CA GLU A 100 8.20 -14.96 5.67
C GLU A 100 9.72 -15.11 5.83
N GLN A 101 10.50 -14.04 5.62
CA GLN A 101 11.94 -14.03 5.90
C GLN A 101 12.28 -14.29 7.38
N SER A 102 11.55 -13.69 8.32
CA SER A 102 11.79 -13.88 9.75
C SER A 102 11.56 -15.33 10.22
N LEU A 103 10.58 -16.00 9.61
CA LEU A 103 10.25 -17.40 9.90
C LEU A 103 11.31 -18.36 9.35
N GLU A 104 11.84 -18.06 8.15
CA GLU A 104 12.91 -18.85 7.51
C GLU A 104 14.26 -18.71 8.24
N TYR A 105 14.50 -17.60 8.93
CA TYR A 105 15.71 -17.39 9.74
C TYR A 105 15.65 -18.08 11.11
N SER A 106 14.45 -18.41 11.60
CA SER A 106 14.24 -19.02 12.93
C SER A 106 14.14 -20.55 12.91
N SER A 107 14.28 -21.18 11.73
CA SER A 107 14.25 -22.64 11.49
C SER A 107 15.63 -23.16 11.08
#